data_AF-A0A849VLB1-F1
#
_entry.id   AF-A0A849VLB1-F1
#
_cell.length_a   1.000
_cell.length_b   1.000
_cell.length_c   1.000
_cell.angle_alpha   90.00
_cell.angle_beta   90.00
_cell.angle_gamma   90.00
#
_symmetry.space_group_name_H-M   'P 1'
#
loop_
_entity.id
_entity.type
_entity.pdbx_description
1 polymer ?
#
loop_
_entity_poly.entity_id
_entity_poly.type
_entity_poly.pdbx_seq_one_letter_code
_entity_poly.pdbx_strand_id
1 'polypeptide(L)' 'MGWAIFKRESNWSRPNSVYSFNAKASPEPQERPQDFIDYAVEKGWAEIVPAPSREEKRALRAKRGE' A
#
# COMPACT_ATOMS: atom_id res chain seq x y z
N MET A 1 10.99 -0.79 -0.79
CA MET A 1 9.55 -0.47 -0.69
C MET A 1 8.87 -1.08 -1.90
N GLY A 2 7.64 -1.56 -1.75
CA GLY A 2 6.86 -2.16 -2.83
C GLY A 2 5.59 -1.35 -3.11
N TRP A 3 4.89 -1.70 -4.18
CA TRP A 3 3.60 -1.15 -4.53
C TRP A 3 2.53 -2.22 -4.43
N ALA A 4 1.42 -1.89 -3.79
CA ALA A 4 0.29 -2.80 -3.67
C ALA A 4 -1.03 -2.03 -3.66
N ILE A 5 -2.06 -2.62 -4.26
CA ILE A 5 -3.43 -2.12 -4.14
C ILE A 5 -4.05 -2.81 -2.92
N PHE A 6 -4.43 -2.02 -1.93
CA PHE A 6 -5.07 -2.52 -0.71
C PHE A 6 -6.58 -2.54 -0.93
N LYS A 7 -7.17 -3.74 -0.99
CA LYS A 7 -8.62 -3.92 -1.15
C LYS A 7 -9.36 -3.77 0.18
N ARG A 8 -8.64 -3.93 1.31
CA ARG A 8 -9.16 -3.78 2.68
C ARG A 8 -8.24 -2.91 3.53
N GLU A 9 -8.85 -2.26 4.52
CA GLU A 9 -8.07 -1.57 5.55
C GLU A 9 -7.23 -2.60 6.30
N SER A 10 -5.93 -2.36 6.34
CA SER A 10 -4.95 -3.26 6.93
C SER A 10 -4.12 -2.47 7.92
N ASN A 11 -4.05 -2.94 9.15
CA ASN A 11 -3.12 -2.45 10.16
C ASN A 11 -2.13 -3.56 10.48
N TRP A 12 -0.85 -3.23 10.41
CA TRP A 12 0.21 -4.14 10.82
C TRP A 12 1.31 -3.37 11.51
N SER A 13 1.74 -3.91 12.63
CA SER A 13 2.86 -3.42 13.38
C SER A 13 4.03 -4.37 13.15
N ARG A 14 5.16 -3.83 12.69
CA ARG A 14 6.37 -4.64 12.52
C ARG A 14 6.75 -5.23 13.90
N PRO A 15 6.98 -6.54 14.02
CA PRO A 15 7.52 -7.10 15.25
C PRO A 15 8.89 -6.49 15.52
N ASN A 16 9.14 -6.05 16.76
CA ASN A 16 10.34 -5.32 17.20
C ASN A 16 10.48 -3.87 16.69
N SER A 17 9.40 -3.23 16.21
CA SER A 17 9.42 -1.82 15.83
C SER A 17 8.29 -1.04 16.49
N VAL A 18 8.58 0.20 16.89
CA VAL A 18 7.55 1.16 17.34
C VAL A 18 6.70 1.70 16.18
N TYR A 19 7.11 1.44 14.94
CA TYR A 19 6.41 1.90 13.75
C TYR A 19 5.26 0.96 13.39
N SER A 20 4.05 1.50 13.42
CA SER A 20 2.84 0.85 12.93
C SER A 20 2.51 1.37 11.55
N PHE A 21 2.23 0.47 10.62
CA PHE A 21 1.81 0.81 9.27
C PHE A 21 0.32 0.50 9.12
N ASN A 22 -0.44 1.50 8.73
CA ASN A 22 -1.80 1.31 8.25
C ASN A 22 -1.82 1.50 6.73
N ALA A 23 -2.67 0.77 6.03
CA ALA A 23 -3.09 1.11 4.69
C ALA A 23 -4.61 1.07 4.63
N LYS A 24 -5.18 2.13 4.06
CA LYS A 24 -6.62 2.19 3.80
C LYS A 24 -6.93 1.40 2.55
N ALA A 25 -8.11 0.80 2.52
CA ALA A 25 -8.65 0.24 1.28
C ALA A 25 -8.75 1.37 0.24
N SER A 26 -8.01 1.25 -0.85
CA SER A 26 -8.12 2.16 -1.98
C SER A 26 -7.87 1.36 -3.27
N PRO A 27 -8.62 1.63 -4.35
CA PRO A 27 -8.32 1.06 -5.66
C PRO A 27 -6.99 1.56 -6.24
N GLU A 28 -6.38 2.55 -5.60
CA GLU A 28 -5.13 3.16 -5.99
C GLU A 28 -3.91 2.40 -5.42
N PRO A 29 -2.85 2.22 -6.22
CA PRO A 29 -1.63 1.55 -5.77
C PRO A 29 -0.91 2.42 -4.74
N GLN A 30 -0.60 1.84 -3.59
CA GLN A 30 0.07 2.50 -2.47
C GLN A 30 1.49 1.96 -2.30
N GLU A 31 2.43 2.88 -2.08
CA GLU A 31 3.80 2.51 -1.71
C GLU A 31 3.85 2.18 -0.22
N ARG A 32 4.26 0.94 0.09
CA ARG A 32 4.39 0.46 1.46
C ARG A 32 5.63 -0.43 1.63
N PRO A 33 6.05 -0.71 2.87
CA PRO A 33 7.15 -1.64 3.11
C PRO A 33 6.83 -3.03 2.56
N GLN A 34 7.83 -3.71 1.98
CA GLN A 34 7.61 -5.01 1.33
C GLN A 34 7.03 -6.05 2.32
N ASP A 35 7.54 -6.12 3.56
CA ASP A 35 6.97 -7.02 4.59
C ASP A 35 5.48 -6.77 4.84
N PHE A 36 5.05 -5.51 4.81
CA PHE A 36 3.65 -5.18 5.05
C PHE A 36 2.78 -5.59 3.88
N ILE A 37 3.28 -5.40 2.67
CA ILE A 37 2.62 -5.85 1.44
C ILE A 37 2.51 -7.36 1.44
N ASP A 38 3.60 -8.07 1.74
CA ASP A 38 3.64 -9.53 1.82
C ASP A 38 2.62 -10.06 2.84
N TYR A 39 2.61 -9.50 4.05
CA TYR A 39 1.61 -9.80 5.07
C TYR A 39 0.17 -9.57 4.58
N ALA A 40 -0.09 -8.42 3.95
CA ALA A 40 -1.43 -8.11 3.46
C ALA A 40 -1.85 -9.00 2.27
N VAL A 41 -0.91 -9.41 1.42
CA VAL A 41 -1.14 -10.31 0.29
C VAL A 41 -1.40 -11.73 0.78
N GLU A 42 -0.62 -12.22 1.75
CA GLU A 42 -0.83 -13.52 2.39
C GLU A 42 -2.23 -13.61 3.04
N LYS A 43 -2.72 -12.51 3.63
CA LYS A 43 -4.08 -12.40 4.17
C LYS A 43 -5.16 -12.21 3.10
N GLY A 44 -4.79 -12.00 1.83
CA GLY A 44 -5.72 -11.69 0.74
C GLY A 44 -6.35 -10.30 0.82
N TRP A 45 -5.71 -9.37 1.53
CA TRP A 45 -6.17 -7.98 1.71
C TRP A 45 -5.56 -7.00 0.70
N ALA A 46 -4.43 -7.36 0.12
CA ALA A 46 -3.74 -6.57 -0.88
C ALA A 46 -3.31 -7.41 -2.09
N GLU A 47 -3.04 -6.72 -3.19
CA GLU A 47 -2.52 -7.30 -4.42
C GLU A 47 -1.23 -6.58 -4.79
N ILE A 48 -0.14 -7.34 -4.99
CA ILE A 48 1.14 -6.78 -5.43
C ILE A 48 0.96 -6.28 -6.85
N VAL A 49 1.30 -5.02 -7.07
CA VAL A 49 1.26 -4.42 -8.39
C VAL A 49 2.63 -3.84 -8.74
N PRO A 50 2.97 -3.79 -10.04
CA PRO A 50 4.15 -3.06 -10.47
C PRO A 50 4.05 -1.59 -10.07
N ALA A 51 5.20 -0.92 -9.96
CA ALA A 51 5.23 0.50 -9.67
C ALA A 51 4.39 1.27 -10.72
N PRO A 52 3.47 2.15 -10.29
CA PRO A 52 2.63 2.89 -11.20
C PRO A 52 3.50 3.74 -12.13
N SER A 53 3.14 3.74 -13.42
CA SER A 53 3.77 4.58 -14.44
C SER A 53 3.74 6.06 -14.04
N ARG A 54 4.62 6.87 -14.64
CA ARG A 54 4.70 8.33 -14.35
C ARG A 54 3.35 9.04 -14.45
N GLU A 55 2.47 8.59 -15.35
CA GLU A 55 1.11 9.11 -15.51
C GLU A 55 0.20 8.76 -14.34
N GLU A 56 0.20 7.51 -13.87
CA GLU A 56 -0.53 7.08 -12.68
C GLU A 56 -0.01 7.77 -11.42
N LYS A 57 1.31 7.93 -11.27
CA LYS A 57 1.88 8.75 -10.19
C LYS A 57 1.40 10.20 -10.24
N ARG A 58 1.15 10.75 -11.43
CA ARG A 58 0.63 12.12 -11.60
C ARG A 58 -0.85 12.19 -11.22
N ALA A 59 -1.65 11.19 -11.58
CA ALA A 59 -3.05 11.06 -11.17
C ALA A 59 -3.18 10.90 -9.65
N LEU A 60 -2.35 10.05 -9.04
CA LEU A 60 -2.29 9.83 -7.59
C LEU A 60 -1.90 11.10 -6.81
N ARG A 61 -0.95 11.89 -7.34
CA ARG A 61 -0.56 13.19 -6.74
C ARG A 61 -1.66 14.23 -6.86
N ALA A 62 -2.39 14.27 -7.97
CA ALA A 62 -3.48 15.22 -8.18
C ALA A 62 -4.65 14.98 -7.21
N LYS A 63 -4.97 13.71 -6.91
CA LYS A 63 -6.07 13.34 -6.01
C LYS A 63 -5.79 13.55 -4.52
N ARG A 64 -4.52 13.64 -4.12
CA ARG A 64 -4.12 13.76 -2.70
C ARG A 64 -4.00 15.22 -2.23
N GLY A 65 -4.34 16.17 -3.09
CA GLY A 65 -4.18 17.62 -2.87
C GLY A 65 -5.49 18.42 -2.82
N GLU A 66 -6.65 17.78 -2.65
CA GLU A 66 -7.94 18.45 -2.45
C GLU A 66 -8.46 18.24 -1.03
#